data_AF-A0A1B2HWZ0-F1
#
_entry.id   AF-A0A1B2HWZ0-F1
#
_cell.length_a   1.000
_cell.length_b   1.000
_cell.length_c   1.000
_cell.angle_alpha   90.00
_cell.angle_beta   90.00
_cell.angle_gamma   90.00
#
_symmetry.space_group_name_H-M   'P 1'
#
loop_
_entity.id
_entity.type
_entity.pdbx_description
1 polymer ?
#
loop_
_entity_poly.entity_id
_entity_poly.type
_entity_poly.pdbx_seq_one_letter_code
_entity_poly.pdbx_strand_id
1 'polypeptide(L)'
;MPDEQREPVPRVDTGELAVAHAFLSFQRHCVLKKAAGLSDEQLRKALVPSGTSILGLVHHLAAAERFWFGHHLAGGPEQGNHDDLDEVTAPDRPAAEVIDDYRAAIEASDRAISAADGPETLMAIPIDGTRKSLRWLLAHMTTETARHAGHADILREQLDGATGR
;
A
#
# COMPACT_ATOMS: atom_id res chain seq x y z
N MET A 1 -2.87 -28.86 -2.31
CA MET A 1 -3.79 -27.91 -1.66
C MET A 1 -3.42 -26.54 -2.19
N PRO A 2 -4.35 -25.74 -2.74
CA PRO A 2 -4.04 -24.33 -3.01
C PRO A 2 -3.57 -23.72 -1.69
N ASP A 3 -2.42 -23.06 -1.70
CA ASP A 3 -1.88 -22.36 -0.54
C ASP A 3 -2.87 -21.24 -0.16
N GLU A 4 -3.48 -21.33 1.02
CA GLU A 4 -4.54 -20.40 1.44
C GLU A 4 -3.90 -19.04 1.70
N GLN A 5 -4.19 -18.06 0.84
CA GLN A 5 -3.58 -16.73 0.99
C GLN A 5 -4.21 -15.90 2.10
N ARG A 6 -5.11 -16.48 2.91
CA ARG A 6 -5.77 -15.81 4.02
C ARG A 6 -4.78 -15.46 5.13
N GLU A 7 -4.98 -14.31 5.74
CA GLU A 7 -4.21 -13.85 6.90
C GLU A 7 -5.17 -13.61 8.07
N PRO A 8 -4.79 -13.94 9.30
CA PRO A 8 -5.63 -13.68 10.46
C PRO A 8 -5.75 -12.17 10.68
N VAL A 9 -6.98 -11.71 10.91
CA VAL A 9 -7.25 -10.30 11.24
C VAL A 9 -6.52 -9.92 12.53
N PRO A 10 -5.88 -8.73 12.60
CA PRO A 10 -5.24 -8.25 13.81
C PRO A 10 -6.20 -8.21 15.01
N ARG A 11 -5.70 -8.57 16.19
CA ARG A 11 -6.44 -8.53 17.47
C ARG A 11 -5.90 -7.48 18.44
N VAL A 12 -5.15 -6.50 17.93
CA VAL A 12 -4.59 -5.40 18.72
C VAL A 12 -5.74 -4.49 19.18
N ASP A 13 -5.79 -4.17 20.48
CA ASP A 13 -6.82 -3.31 21.09
C ASP A 13 -6.26 -2.27 22.08
N THR A 14 -4.94 -2.08 22.11
CA THR A 14 -4.22 -1.29 23.11
C THR A 14 -4.36 0.24 22.96
N GLY A 15 -5.20 0.70 22.03
CA GLY A 15 -5.46 2.12 21.77
C GLY A 15 -5.78 2.38 20.31
N GLU A 16 -6.43 3.52 20.03
CA GLU A 16 -6.90 3.88 18.69
C GLU A 16 -5.80 3.83 17.63
N LEU A 17 -4.65 4.48 17.89
CA LEU A 17 -3.54 4.52 16.95
C LEU A 17 -2.96 3.12 16.70
N ALA A 18 -2.80 2.32 17.75
CA ALA A 18 -2.29 0.95 17.65
C ALA A 18 -3.23 0.05 16.82
N VAL A 19 -4.55 0.18 17.01
CA VAL A 19 -5.56 -0.51 16.22
C VAL A 19 -5.45 -0.10 14.75
N ALA A 20 -5.52 1.20 14.46
CA ALA A 20 -5.51 1.71 13.09
C ALA A 20 -4.22 1.32 12.33
N HIS A 21 -3.06 1.42 12.98
CA HIS A 21 -1.78 1.03 12.40
C HIS A 21 -1.67 -0.48 12.18
N ALA A 22 -2.20 -1.31 13.08
CA ALA A 22 -2.23 -2.76 12.91
C ALA A 22 -3.08 -3.17 11.69
N PHE A 23 -4.24 -2.53 11.49
CA PHE A 23 -5.09 -2.80 10.32
C PHE A 23 -4.44 -2.33 9.01
N LEU A 24 -3.77 -1.17 8.99
CA LEU A 24 -2.99 -0.75 7.82
C LEU A 24 -1.87 -1.74 7.50
N SER A 25 -1.12 -2.17 8.52
CA SER A 25 -0.04 -3.17 8.38
C SER A 25 -0.55 -4.49 7.83
N PHE A 26 -1.72 -4.94 8.29
CA PHE A 26 -2.39 -6.12 7.76
C PHE A 26 -2.71 -6.00 6.27
N GLN A 27 -3.29 -4.87 5.82
CA GLN A 27 -3.63 -4.68 4.41
C GLN A 27 -2.38 -4.61 3.52
N ARG A 28 -1.32 -3.91 3.97
CA ARG A 28 -0.02 -3.88 3.27
C ARG A 28 0.55 -5.29 3.09
N HIS A 29 0.50 -6.12 4.13
CA HIS A 29 0.95 -7.51 4.07
C HIS A 29 0.09 -8.35 3.12
N CYS A 30 -1.23 -8.18 3.12
CA CYS A 30 -2.12 -8.85 2.17
C CYS A 30 -1.71 -8.57 0.71
N VAL A 31 -1.43 -7.31 0.35
CA VAL A 31 -0.96 -6.93 -0.99
C VAL A 31 0.35 -7.65 -1.33
N LEU A 32 1.35 -7.59 -0.45
CA LEU A 32 2.64 -8.24 -0.67
C LEU A 32 2.52 -9.75 -0.85
N LYS A 33 1.60 -10.39 -0.12
CA LYS A 33 1.30 -11.82 -0.26
C LYS A 33 0.72 -12.15 -1.64
N LYS A 34 -0.08 -11.26 -2.24
CA LYS A 34 -0.62 -11.46 -3.61
C LYS A 34 0.46 -11.42 -4.67
N ALA A 35 1.54 -10.67 -4.45
CA ALA A 35 2.68 -10.62 -5.34
C ALA A 35 3.65 -11.81 -5.17
N ALA A 36 3.66 -12.44 -3.99
CA ALA A 36 4.64 -13.47 -3.65
C ALA A 36 4.56 -14.71 -4.56
N GLY A 37 5.73 -15.18 -5.02
CA GLY A 37 5.86 -16.40 -5.83
C GLY A 37 5.43 -16.28 -7.30
N LEU A 38 4.99 -15.10 -7.76
CA LEU A 38 4.72 -14.83 -9.17
C LEU A 38 6.01 -14.48 -9.93
N SER A 39 6.06 -14.85 -11.21
CA SER A 39 7.11 -14.36 -12.10
C SER A 39 6.92 -12.87 -12.43
N ASP A 40 7.99 -12.21 -12.89
CA ASP A 40 7.92 -10.81 -13.37
C ASP A 40 6.88 -10.64 -14.48
N GLU A 41 6.78 -11.61 -15.41
CA GLU A 41 5.75 -11.64 -16.46
C GLU A 41 4.33 -11.69 -15.88
N GLN A 42 4.10 -12.57 -14.89
CA GLN A 42 2.79 -12.67 -14.24
C GLN A 42 2.43 -11.39 -13.48
N LEU A 43 3.38 -10.79 -12.78
CA LEU A 43 3.20 -9.55 -12.03
C LEU A 43 2.79 -8.38 -12.92
N ARG A 44 3.37 -8.30 -14.14
CA ARG A 44 3.08 -7.24 -15.12
C ARG A 44 1.82 -7.45 -15.94
N LYS A 45 1.27 -8.66 -15.94
CA LYS A 45 0.16 -9.00 -16.82
C LYS A 45 -1.10 -8.21 -16.44
N ALA A 46 -1.54 -7.34 -17.33
CA ALA A 46 -2.86 -6.72 -17.23
C ALA A 46 -3.93 -7.76 -17.53
N LEU A 47 -4.83 -8.00 -16.59
CA LEU A 47 -5.90 -9.01 -16.71
C LEU A 47 -7.30 -8.40 -16.83
N VAL A 48 -7.38 -7.07 -16.87
CA VAL A 48 -8.63 -6.32 -17.03
C VAL A 48 -8.46 -5.21 -18.06
N PRO A 49 -9.54 -4.78 -18.76
CA PRO A 49 -9.45 -3.75 -19.79
C PRO A 49 -8.92 -2.39 -19.34
N SER A 50 -8.98 -2.08 -18.04
CA SER A 50 -8.37 -0.87 -17.48
C SER A 50 -6.84 -0.88 -17.49
N GLY A 51 -6.20 -2.02 -17.74
CA GLY A 51 -4.75 -2.16 -17.73
C GLY A 51 -4.16 -2.55 -16.38
N THR A 52 -4.98 -2.72 -15.33
CA THR A 52 -4.51 -3.02 -13.97
C THR A 52 -3.75 -4.36 -13.91
N SER A 53 -2.57 -4.31 -13.29
CA SER A 53 -1.69 -5.47 -13.01
C SER A 53 -1.29 -5.47 -11.53
N ILE A 54 -0.89 -6.63 -10.98
CA ILE A 54 -0.45 -6.72 -9.58
C ILE A 54 0.77 -5.83 -9.34
N LEU A 55 1.71 -5.76 -10.29
CA LEU A 55 2.88 -4.89 -10.16
C LEU A 55 2.50 -3.41 -10.16
N GLY A 56 1.55 -3.01 -11.00
CA GLY A 56 1.02 -1.65 -11.04
C GLY A 56 0.39 -1.24 -9.71
N LEU A 57 -0.39 -2.13 -9.09
CA LEU A 57 -0.96 -1.90 -7.76
C LEU A 57 0.11 -1.72 -6.67
N VAL A 58 1.17 -2.55 -6.69
CA VAL A 58 2.29 -2.43 -5.74
C VAL A 58 3.05 -1.13 -5.95
N HIS A 59 3.32 -0.76 -7.21
CA HIS A 59 3.95 0.51 -7.55
C HIS A 59 3.14 1.69 -7.01
N HIS A 60 1.85 1.73 -7.33
CA HIS A 60 0.95 2.78 -6.89
C HIS A 60 0.96 2.92 -5.36
N LEU A 61 0.87 1.80 -4.64
CA LEU A 61 0.91 1.84 -3.18
C LEU A 61 2.26 2.32 -2.64
N ALA A 62 3.39 1.99 -3.27
CA ALA A 62 4.69 2.56 -2.90
C ALA A 62 4.72 4.09 -3.06
N ALA A 63 4.18 4.61 -4.17
CA ALA A 63 4.05 6.04 -4.41
C ALA A 63 3.10 6.70 -3.38
N ALA A 64 1.95 6.08 -3.11
CA ALA A 64 0.97 6.56 -2.15
C ALA A 64 1.56 6.64 -0.73
N GLU A 65 2.33 5.65 -0.28
CA GLU A 65 3.04 5.67 1.01
C GLU A 65 3.98 6.88 1.12
N ARG A 66 4.81 7.12 0.11
CA ARG A 66 5.74 8.27 0.08
C ARG A 66 5.00 9.60 0.05
N PHE A 67 3.93 9.70 -0.73
CA PHE A 67 3.14 10.92 -0.85
C PHE A 67 2.42 11.25 0.46
N TRP A 68 1.72 10.28 1.04
CA TRP A 68 0.88 10.51 2.20
C TRP A 68 1.67 10.57 3.51
N PHE A 69 2.57 9.63 3.77
CA PHE A 69 3.33 9.63 5.02
C PHE A 69 4.65 10.41 4.90
N GLY A 70 5.36 10.27 3.79
CA GLY A 70 6.64 10.94 3.58
C GLY A 70 6.49 12.45 3.38
N HIS A 71 5.68 12.85 2.40
CA HIS A 71 5.48 14.27 2.08
C HIS A 71 4.46 14.93 3.01
N HIS A 72 3.21 14.45 3.06
CA HIS A 72 2.17 15.13 3.83
C HIS A 72 2.38 15.05 5.34
N LEU A 73 2.52 13.84 5.91
CA LEU A 73 2.70 13.70 7.35
C LEU A 73 4.05 14.24 7.83
N ALA A 74 5.16 13.74 7.27
CA ALA A 74 6.50 14.05 7.74
C ALA A 74 7.12 15.34 7.17
N GLY A 75 6.49 15.97 6.16
CA GLY A 75 6.99 17.21 5.57
C GLY A 75 8.23 17.02 4.70
N GLY A 76 8.50 15.80 4.23
CA GLY A 76 9.59 15.51 3.32
C GLY A 76 9.38 16.12 1.93
N PRO A 77 10.41 16.11 1.07
CA PRO A 77 10.25 16.51 -0.33
C PRO A 77 9.18 15.63 -0.98
N GLU A 78 8.39 16.23 -1.87
CA GLU A 78 7.49 15.47 -2.74
C GLU A 78 8.34 14.56 -3.64
N GLN A 79 8.07 13.25 -3.59
CA GLN A 79 8.79 12.25 -4.37
C GLN A 79 7.85 11.68 -5.43
N GLY A 80 8.22 11.84 -6.69
CA GLY A 80 7.45 11.36 -7.84
C GLY A 80 6.64 12.45 -8.54
N ASN A 81 6.14 12.14 -9.72
CA ASN A 81 5.11 12.95 -10.39
C ASN A 81 3.73 12.44 -9.96
N HIS A 82 2.68 13.25 -10.14
CA HIS A 82 1.30 12.79 -9.96
C HIS A 82 0.99 11.52 -10.78
N ASP A 83 1.68 11.36 -11.91
CA ASP A 83 1.65 10.19 -12.81
C ASP A 83 2.14 8.88 -12.15
N ASP A 84 2.91 8.92 -11.05
CA ASP A 84 3.33 7.70 -10.33
C ASP A 84 2.17 7.03 -9.56
N LEU A 85 1.01 7.71 -9.47
CA LEU A 85 -0.25 7.18 -8.97
C LEU A 85 -1.11 6.51 -10.07
N ASP A 86 -0.65 6.48 -11.32
CA ASP A 86 -1.40 5.88 -12.44
C ASP A 86 -1.17 4.37 -12.58
N GLU A 87 -0.61 3.69 -11.57
CA GLU A 87 -0.29 2.26 -11.59
C GLU A 87 0.66 1.84 -12.74
N VAL A 88 1.39 2.79 -13.34
CA VAL A 88 2.27 2.55 -14.49
C VAL A 88 3.69 2.22 -14.01
N THR A 89 4.13 0.99 -14.27
CA THR A 89 5.52 0.59 -14.01
C THR A 89 6.36 0.65 -15.28
N ALA A 90 7.53 1.31 -15.19
CA ALA A 90 8.49 1.36 -16.28
C ALA A 90 8.84 -0.06 -16.80
N PRO A 91 8.87 -0.29 -18.12
CA PRO A 91 9.07 -1.63 -18.68
C PRO A 91 10.39 -2.30 -18.27
N ASP A 92 11.42 -1.50 -18.02
CA ASP A 92 12.78 -1.92 -17.68
C ASP A 92 13.04 -2.01 -16.17
N ARG A 93 12.16 -1.45 -15.32
CA ARG A 93 12.29 -1.52 -13.86
C ARG A 93 11.90 -2.91 -13.36
N PRO A 94 12.80 -3.73 -12.79
CA PRO A 94 12.49 -5.09 -12.33
C PRO A 94 11.38 -5.15 -11.28
N ALA A 95 10.51 -6.17 -11.31
CA ALA A 95 9.41 -6.28 -10.36
C ALA A 95 9.88 -6.40 -8.90
N ALA A 96 11.02 -7.06 -8.67
CA ALA A 96 11.62 -7.15 -7.35
C ALA A 96 11.96 -5.77 -6.77
N GLU A 97 12.48 -4.85 -7.60
CA GLU A 97 12.79 -3.49 -7.15
C GLU A 97 11.54 -2.68 -6.80
N VAL A 98 10.42 -2.91 -7.50
CA VAL A 98 9.13 -2.28 -7.17
C VAL A 98 8.59 -2.80 -5.83
N ILE A 99 8.71 -4.11 -5.59
CA ILE A 99 8.29 -4.74 -4.32
C ILE A 99 9.17 -4.25 -3.16
N ASP A 100 10.49 -4.20 -3.36
CA ASP A 100 11.44 -3.70 -2.36
C ASP A 100 11.24 -2.22 -2.07
N ASP A 101 10.91 -1.42 -3.10
CA ASP A 101 10.54 -0.02 -2.94
C ASP A 101 9.25 0.14 -2.11
N TYR A 102 8.24 -0.71 -2.33
CA TYR A 102 7.04 -0.69 -1.48
C TYR A 102 7.38 -1.03 -0.02
N ARG A 103 8.23 -2.03 0.22
CA ARG A 103 8.70 -2.38 1.58
C ARG A 103 9.44 -1.21 2.24
N ALA A 104 10.36 -0.57 1.53
CA ALA A 104 11.09 0.58 2.02
C ALA A 104 10.17 1.77 2.34
N ALA A 105 9.15 1.99 1.50
CA ALA A 105 8.14 3.02 1.73
C ALA A 105 7.30 2.72 3.00
N ILE A 106 6.86 1.48 3.20
CA ILE A 106 6.17 1.04 4.43
C ILE A 106 7.03 1.31 5.67
N GLU A 107 8.31 0.93 5.65
CA GLU A 107 9.20 1.17 6.79
C GLU A 107 9.37 2.66 7.09
N ALA A 108 9.44 3.50 6.06
CA ALA A 108 9.50 4.96 6.22
C ALA A 108 8.20 5.51 6.83
N SER A 109 7.05 5.04 6.35
CA SER A 109 5.75 5.39 6.90
C SER A 109 5.63 4.98 8.37
N ASP A 110 6.07 3.78 8.73
CA ASP A 110 6.01 3.29 10.11
C ASP A 110 6.89 4.11 11.06
N ARG A 111 8.06 4.57 10.59
CA ARG A 111 8.88 5.54 11.34
C ARG A 111 8.16 6.87 11.53
N ALA A 112 7.49 7.39 10.50
CA ALA A 112 6.73 8.64 10.59
C ALA A 112 5.52 8.53 11.53
N ILE A 113 4.79 7.41 11.48
CA ILE A 113 3.68 7.10 12.40
C ILE A 113 4.18 7.02 13.85
N SER A 114 5.31 6.35 14.08
CA SER A 114 5.88 6.17 15.43
C SER A 114 6.44 7.47 16.02
N ALA A 115 6.81 8.44 15.17
CA ALA A 115 7.29 9.75 15.60
C ALA A 115 6.16 10.74 15.95
N ALA A 116 4.91 10.40 15.67
CA ALA A 116 3.76 11.26 15.97
C ALA A 116 3.36 11.18 17.46
N ASP A 117 2.86 12.30 17.99
CA ASP A 117 2.38 12.40 19.38
C ASP A 117 1.01 11.74 19.62
N GLY A 118 0.39 11.19 18.57
CA GLY A 118 -0.87 10.46 18.64
C GLY A 118 -1.75 10.63 17.40
N PRO A 119 -2.99 10.10 17.43
CA PRO A 119 -3.90 10.15 16.28
C PRO A 119 -4.32 11.58 15.88
N GLU A 120 -4.20 12.55 16.79
CA GLU A 120 -4.51 13.97 16.53
C GLU A 120 -3.37 14.74 15.85
N THR A 121 -2.17 14.16 15.72
CA THR A 121 -1.03 14.82 15.06
C THR A 121 -1.44 15.28 13.67
N LEU A 122 -1.30 16.58 13.40
CA LEU A 122 -1.62 17.16 12.11
C LEU A 122 -0.48 16.94 11.12
N MET A 123 -0.82 16.63 9.88
CA MET A 123 0.14 16.55 8.78
C MET A 123 0.89 17.87 8.62
N ALA A 124 2.19 17.79 8.35
CA ALA A 124 3.05 18.94 8.13
C ALA A 124 2.56 19.79 6.93
N ILE A 125 2.27 19.12 5.81
CA ILE A 125 1.83 19.75 4.56
C ILE A 125 0.31 19.61 4.40
N PRO A 126 -0.45 20.71 4.22
CA PRO A 126 -1.89 20.66 4.04
C PRO A 126 -2.31 20.08 2.69
N ILE A 127 -3.52 19.54 2.62
CA ILE A 127 -4.22 19.18 1.39
C ILE A 127 -5.32 20.23 1.18
N ASP A 128 -5.37 20.87 0.01
CA ASP A 128 -6.35 21.90 -0.31
C ASP A 128 -6.47 22.98 0.79
N GLY A 129 -5.32 23.41 1.32
CA GLY A 129 -5.22 24.40 2.38
C GLY A 129 -5.59 23.91 3.79
N THR A 130 -5.96 22.63 3.96
CA THR A 130 -6.36 22.06 5.26
C THR A 130 -5.39 20.98 5.72
N ARG A 131 -4.87 21.11 6.96
CA ARG A 131 -4.12 20.03 7.61
C ARG A 131 -5.10 19.01 8.19
N LYS A 132 -4.99 17.76 7.73
CA LYS A 132 -5.71 16.61 8.31
C LYS A 132 -4.86 15.95 9.39
N SER A 133 -5.50 15.20 10.29
CA SER A 133 -4.82 14.45 11.35
C SER A 133 -4.31 13.09 10.88
N LEU A 134 -3.39 12.50 11.64
CA LEU A 134 -2.91 11.14 11.44
C LEU A 134 -4.05 10.12 11.47
N ARG A 135 -5.09 10.33 12.30
CA ARG A 135 -6.32 9.52 12.28
C ARG A 135 -6.95 9.48 10.89
N TRP A 136 -7.13 10.64 10.27
CA TRP A 136 -7.71 10.73 8.94
C TRP A 136 -6.81 10.02 7.91
N LEU A 137 -5.50 10.25 8.00
CA LEU A 137 -4.52 9.66 7.10
C LEU A 137 -4.49 8.13 7.16
N LEU A 138 -4.50 7.56 8.38
CA LEU A 138 -4.55 6.10 8.57
C LEU A 138 -5.85 5.51 8.04
N ALA A 139 -6.99 6.19 8.23
CA ALA A 139 -8.27 5.74 7.67
C ALA A 139 -8.26 5.76 6.14
N HIS A 140 -7.74 6.84 5.54
CA HIS A 140 -7.57 6.98 4.09
C HIS A 140 -6.69 5.87 3.53
N MET A 141 -5.46 5.73 4.05
CA MET A 141 -4.49 4.75 3.54
C MET A 141 -4.91 3.30 3.78
N THR A 142 -5.60 3.00 4.89
CA THR A 142 -6.16 1.66 5.11
C THR A 142 -7.22 1.33 4.08
N THR A 143 -8.11 2.29 3.77
CA THR A 143 -9.18 2.11 2.78
C THR A 143 -8.61 1.93 1.38
N GLU A 144 -7.64 2.75 1.00
CA GLU A 144 -6.97 2.68 -0.29
C GLU A 144 -6.23 1.35 -0.47
N THR A 145 -5.46 0.93 0.54
CA THR A 145 -4.71 -0.34 0.51
C THR A 145 -5.65 -1.54 0.49
N ALA A 146 -6.74 -1.54 1.27
CA ALA A 146 -7.72 -2.63 1.28
C ALA A 146 -8.43 -2.78 -0.08
N ARG A 147 -8.78 -1.67 -0.73
CA ARG A 147 -9.35 -1.68 -2.09
C ARG A 147 -8.41 -2.38 -3.08
N HIS A 148 -7.14 -2.00 -3.05
CA HIS A 148 -6.12 -2.56 -3.94
C HIS A 148 -5.75 -4.01 -3.60
N ALA A 149 -5.79 -4.41 -2.33
CA ALA A 149 -5.67 -5.81 -1.92
C ALA A 149 -6.80 -6.67 -2.54
N GLY A 150 -8.05 -6.17 -2.51
CA GLY A 150 -9.18 -6.84 -3.16
C GLY A 150 -9.06 -6.92 -4.69
N HIS A 151 -8.51 -5.90 -5.34
CA HIS A 151 -8.17 -5.99 -6.77
C HIS A 151 -7.12 -7.08 -7.03
N ALA A 152 -6.04 -7.08 -6.23
CA ALA A 152 -4.97 -8.05 -6.36
C ALA A 152 -5.44 -9.50 -6.13
N ASP A 153 -6.44 -9.73 -5.27
CA ASP A 153 -7.09 -11.05 -5.11
C ASP A 153 -7.69 -11.57 -6.42
N ILE A 154 -8.48 -10.74 -7.10
CA ILE A 154 -9.14 -11.13 -8.36
C ILE A 154 -8.12 -11.34 -9.49
N LEU A 155 -7.05 -10.53 -9.52
CA LEU A 155 -5.97 -10.72 -10.49
C LEU A 155 -5.18 -12.00 -10.19
N ARG A 156 -4.93 -12.30 -8.91
CA ARG A 156 -4.21 -13.51 -8.50
C ARG A 156 -4.99 -14.76 -8.87
N GLU A 157 -6.28 -14.79 -8.57
CA GLU A 157 -7.17 -15.91 -8.93
C GLU A 157 -7.16 -16.17 -10.45
N GLN A 158 -7.09 -15.13 -11.27
CA GLN A 158 -6.98 -15.26 -12.73
C GLN A 158 -5.60 -15.73 -13.23
N LEU A 159 -4.52 -15.48 -12.49
CA LEU A 159 -3.17 -15.88 -12.87
C LEU A 159 -2.89 -17.36 -12.62
N ASP A 160 -3.26 -17.86 -11.43
CA ASP A 160 -2.88 -19.20 -10.98
C ASP A 160 -3.95 -19.94 -10.17
N GLY A 161 -5.14 -19.35 -10.02
CA GLY A 161 -6.25 -19.94 -9.26
C GLY A 161 -6.08 -19.86 -7.73
N ALA A 162 -5.03 -19.23 -7.21
CA ALA A 162 -4.89 -19.01 -5.78
C ALA A 162 -5.92 -17.99 -5.28
N THR A 163 -6.52 -18.26 -4.12
CA THR A 163 -7.57 -17.42 -3.53
C THR A 163 -7.17 -16.89 -2.16
N GLY A 164 -7.66 -15.70 -1.82
CA GLY A 164 -7.43 -15.01 -0.54
C GLY A 164 -8.60 -14.99 0.45
N ARG A 165 -9.57 -15.90 0.29
CA ARG A 165 -10.87 -15.87 1.00
C ARG A 165 -10.80 -16.53 2.39
#